data_AF-A0A367ZTA7-F1
#
_entry.id   AF-A0A367ZTA7-F1
#
_cell.length_a   1.000
_cell.length_b   1.000
_cell.length_c   1.000
_cell.angle_alpha   90.00
_cell.angle_beta   90.00
_cell.angle_gamma   90.00
#
_symmetry.space_group_name_H-M   'P 1'
#
loop_
_entity.id
_entity.type
_entity.pdbx_description
1 polymer ?
#
loop_
_entity_poly.entity_id
_entity_poly.type
_entity_poly.pdbx_seq_one_letter_code
_entity_poly.pdbx_strand_id
1 'polypeptide(L)'
;MVGVTPVGIVTSKPEESRQFYGRTMGIERVQVLRRLFMEGMEGVVMRLESPQLELLETETKVLERSVNQTIRREFRMILRPRDIGGVLHRLAQEGITPQTSPYGSFIFDDLNGISWEIKSGLSGIVYDNPLADIPGITPRAS
;
A
#
# COMPACT_ATOMS: atom_id res chain seq x y z
N MET A 1 -10.68 21.12 8.81
CA MET A 1 -11.02 20.03 7.86
C MET A 1 -9.70 19.41 7.42
N VAL A 2 -9.44 18.14 7.74
CA VAL A 2 -8.21 17.46 7.28
C VAL A 2 -8.42 17.16 5.81
N GLY A 3 -7.61 17.76 4.93
CA GLY A 3 -7.66 17.49 3.50
C GLY A 3 -7.19 16.05 3.26
N VAL A 4 -8.09 15.21 2.75
CA VAL A 4 -7.75 13.84 2.34
C VAL A 4 -7.48 13.87 0.84
N THR A 5 -6.28 13.49 0.42
CA THR A 5 -5.94 13.35 -1.00
C THR A 5 -6.51 12.02 -1.50
N PRO A 6 -7.48 12.03 -2.42
CA PRO A 6 -8.02 10.78 -2.97
C PRO A 6 -6.97 10.12 -3.87
N VAL A 7 -6.85 8.79 -3.76
CA VAL A 7 -6.00 7.99 -4.65
C VAL A 7 -6.84 7.13 -5.57
N GLY A 8 -6.53 7.17 -6.87
CA GLY A 8 -7.15 6.34 -7.88
C GLY A 8 -6.38 5.05 -8.10
N ILE A 9 -7.07 3.92 -8.11
CA ILE A 9 -6.52 2.61 -8.47
C ILE A 9 -7.34 1.99 -9.60
N VAL A 10 -6.72 1.10 -10.38
CA VAL A 10 -7.40 0.32 -11.42
C VAL A 10 -7.36 -1.14 -11.01
N THR A 11 -8.52 -1.81 -11.08
CA THR A 11 -8.64 -3.24 -10.75
C THR A 11 -9.55 -3.96 -11.74
N SER A 12 -9.26 -5.22 -12.03
CA SER A 12 -10.18 -6.14 -12.71
C SER A 12 -11.15 -6.83 -11.74
N LYS A 13 -10.97 -6.65 -10.43
CA LYS A 13 -11.74 -7.30 -9.36
C LYS A 13 -12.32 -6.26 -8.39
N PRO A 14 -13.32 -5.47 -8.80
CA PRO A 14 -13.79 -4.31 -8.03
C PRO A 14 -14.39 -4.68 -6.67
N GLU A 15 -15.10 -5.80 -6.57
CA GLU A 15 -15.73 -6.22 -5.31
C GLU A 15 -14.71 -6.76 -4.30
N GLU A 16 -13.78 -7.60 -4.74
CA GLU A 16 -12.67 -8.10 -3.91
C GLU A 16 -11.80 -6.94 -3.45
N SER A 17 -11.43 -6.05 -4.37
CA SER A 17 -10.71 -4.80 -4.05
C SER A 17 -11.45 -3.97 -3.01
N ARG A 18 -12.76 -3.78 -3.18
CA ARG A 18 -13.56 -2.97 -2.24
C ARG A 18 -13.55 -3.55 -0.84
N GLN A 19 -13.70 -4.88 -0.72
CA GLN A 19 -13.64 -5.56 0.55
C GLN A 19 -12.25 -5.49 1.17
N PHE A 20 -11.21 -5.73 0.37
CA PHE A 20 -9.83 -5.66 0.82
C PHE A 20 -9.47 -4.26 1.36
N TYR A 21 -9.69 -3.20 0.58
CA TYR A 21 -9.34 -1.85 1.02
C TYR A 21 -10.20 -1.38 2.20
N GLY A 22 -11.50 -1.70 2.21
CA GLY A 22 -12.38 -1.28 3.29
C GLY A 22 -12.17 -2.05 4.59
N ARG A 23 -12.13 -3.38 4.53
CA ARG A 23 -12.10 -4.26 5.71
C ARG A 23 -10.68 -4.57 6.18
N THR A 24 -9.81 -4.94 5.26
CA THR A 24 -8.43 -5.34 5.59
C THR A 24 -7.60 -4.11 5.91
N MET A 25 -7.53 -3.17 4.96
CA MET A 25 -6.71 -1.96 5.06
C MET A 25 -7.34 -0.85 5.89
N GLY A 26 -8.64 -0.90 6.15
CA GLY A 26 -9.34 0.10 6.96
C GLY A 26 -9.53 1.45 6.27
N ILE A 27 -9.53 1.49 4.93
CA ILE A 27 -9.79 2.70 4.15
C ILE A 27 -11.25 3.11 4.32
N GLU A 28 -11.48 4.33 4.81
CA GLU A 28 -12.80 4.81 5.24
C GLU A 28 -13.76 5.01 4.07
N ARG A 29 -13.25 5.38 2.89
CA ARG A 29 -14.06 5.57 1.69
C ARG A 29 -13.46 4.87 0.49
N VAL A 30 -14.21 3.91 -0.04
CA VAL A 30 -13.86 3.16 -1.23
C VAL A 30 -15.01 3.30 -2.23
N GLN A 31 -14.80 4.08 -3.29
CA GLN A 31 -15.81 4.37 -4.31
C GLN A 31 -15.43 3.72 -5.63
N VAL A 32 -16.41 3.10 -6.29
CA VAL A 32 -16.28 2.61 -7.65
C VAL A 32 -16.70 3.75 -8.58
N LEU A 33 -15.80 4.22 -9.45
CA LEU A 33 -16.05 5.40 -10.29
C LEU A 33 -16.59 5.04 -11.68
N ARG A 34 -15.78 4.36 -12.49
CA ARG A 34 -16.15 4.02 -13.87
C ARG A 34 -15.43 2.79 -14.35
N ARG A 35 -16.06 2.05 -15.28
CA ARG A 35 -15.39 1.00 -16.03
C ARG A 35 -14.37 1.59 -17.01
N LEU A 36 -13.26 0.90 -17.18
CA LEU A 36 -12.25 1.17 -18.19
C LEU A 36 -12.21 -0.02 -19.15
N PHE A 37 -12.16 0.31 -20.43
CA PHE A 37 -11.85 -0.61 -21.50
C PHE A 37 -10.58 -0.07 -22.16
N MET A 38 -9.44 -0.71 -21.91
CA MET A 38 -8.16 -0.36 -22.51
C MET A 38 -7.51 -1.61 -23.06
N GLU A 39 -7.26 -1.65 -24.37
CA GLU A 39 -6.41 -2.65 -25.04
C GLU A 39 -6.59 -4.11 -24.55
N GLY A 40 -7.85 -4.57 -24.40
CA GLY A 40 -8.16 -5.94 -24.00
C GLY A 40 -8.20 -6.21 -22.48
N MET A 41 -7.95 -5.20 -21.63
CA MET A 41 -8.23 -5.25 -20.20
C MET A 41 -9.57 -4.57 -19.88
N GLU A 42 -10.50 -5.35 -19.32
CA GLU A 42 -11.66 -4.82 -18.60
C GLU A 42 -11.23 -4.55 -17.15
N GLY A 43 -11.36 -3.29 -16.74
CA GLY A 43 -11.04 -2.86 -15.39
C GLY A 43 -12.00 -1.80 -14.89
N VAL A 44 -11.85 -1.42 -13.63
CA VAL A 44 -12.66 -0.40 -12.99
C VAL A 44 -11.75 0.54 -12.22
N VAL A 45 -11.97 1.85 -12.37
CA VAL A 45 -11.31 2.83 -11.53
C VAL A 45 -12.03 2.86 -10.18
N MET A 46 -11.27 2.66 -9.12
CA MET A 46 -11.73 2.89 -7.76
C MET A 46 -11.01 4.10 -7.17
N ARG A 47 -11.71 4.82 -6.30
CA ARG A 47 -11.20 5.95 -5.54
C ARG A 47 -11.14 5.57 -4.07
N LEU A 48 -9.95 5.68 -3.50
CA LEU A 48 -9.65 5.45 -2.11
C LEU A 48 -9.47 6.78 -1.40
N GLU A 49 -10.14 7.00 -0.29
CA GLU A 49 -9.94 8.18 0.56
C GLU A 49 -9.77 7.74 2.01
N SER A 50 -8.64 8.12 2.59
CA SER A 50 -8.34 7.94 4.01
C SER A 50 -7.39 9.03 4.48
N PRO A 51 -7.58 9.63 5.67
CA PRO A 51 -6.57 10.52 6.27
C PRO A 51 -5.27 9.76 6.64
N GLN A 52 -5.29 8.44 6.57
CA GLN A 52 -4.17 7.55 6.89
C GLN A 52 -3.42 7.13 5.61
N LEU A 53 -3.88 7.55 4.44
CA LEU A 53 -3.33 7.16 3.14
C LEU A 53 -2.53 8.31 2.51
N GLU A 54 -1.31 8.00 2.10
CA GLU A 54 -0.40 8.89 1.38
C GLU A 54 0.06 8.20 0.09
N LEU A 55 0.22 8.97 -1.00
CA LEU A 55 0.87 8.51 -2.22
C LEU A 55 2.27 9.13 -2.27
N LEU A 56 3.31 8.28 -2.28
CA LEU A 56 4.68 8.72 -2.46
C LEU A 56 5.10 8.46 -3.91
N GLU A 57 5.50 9.52 -4.60
CA GLU A 57 6.19 9.43 -5.89
C GLU A 57 7.68 9.65 -5.67
N THR A 58 8.50 8.70 -6.09
CA THR A 58 9.97 8.82 -6.09
C THR A 58 10.46 8.89 -7.52
N GLU A 59 11.16 9.97 -7.86
CA GLU A 59 11.80 10.14 -9.16
C GLU A 59 13.31 9.91 -9.05
N THR A 60 13.84 9.00 -9.86
CA THR A 60 15.29 8.82 -10.03
C THR A 60 15.72 9.54 -11.30
N LYS A 61 16.65 10.50 -11.16
CA LYS A 61 17.21 11.28 -12.26
C LYS A 61 18.69 10.97 -12.42
N VAL A 62 19.15 10.88 -13.66
CA VAL A 62 20.58 10.96 -13.98
C VAL A 62 20.91 12.40 -14.30
N LEU A 63 21.94 12.89 -13.60
CA LEU A 63 22.50 14.22 -13.77
C LEU A 63 23.79 14.09 -14.57
N GLU A 64 23.72 14.31 -15.87
CA GLU A 64 24.90 14.56 -16.70
C GLU A 64 25.00 16.07 -16.98
N ARG A 65 26.23 16.59 -17.19
CA ARG A 65 26.56 18.03 -17.26
C ARG A 65 25.73 18.87 -18.24
N SER A 66 24.93 18.25 -19.11
CA SER A 66 24.11 18.89 -20.14
C SER A 66 22.69 18.33 -20.28
N VAL A 67 22.29 17.28 -19.55
CA VAL A 67 20.97 16.66 -19.67
C VAL A 67 20.48 16.17 -18.31
N ASN A 68 19.33 16.68 -17.86
CA ASN A 68 18.58 16.12 -16.74
C ASN A 68 17.56 15.13 -17.29
N GLN A 69 17.84 13.83 -17.24
CA GLN A 69 16.89 12.80 -17.69
C GLN A 69 16.33 12.02 -16.50
N THR A 70 15.00 11.94 -16.39
CA THR A 70 14.32 11.03 -15.46
C THR A 70 14.43 9.62 -16.00
N ILE A 71 14.99 8.71 -15.22
CA ILE A 71 15.18 7.31 -15.60
C ILE A 71 14.08 6.42 -15.05
N ARG A 72 13.55 6.75 -13.87
CA ARG A 72 12.55 5.92 -13.20
C ARG A 72 11.62 6.79 -12.36
N ARG A 73 10.33 6.47 -12.40
CA ARG A 73 9.32 6.92 -11.44
C ARG A 73 8.78 5.71 -10.72
N GLU A 74 8.77 5.74 -9.41
CA GLU A 74 8.17 4.72 -8.56
C GLU A 74 7.04 5.35 -7.75
N PHE A 75 5.87 4.74 -7.81
CA PHE A 75 4.74 5.09 -6.96
C PHE A 75 4.63 4.06 -5.85
N ARG A 76 4.48 4.52 -4.61
CA ARG A 76 4.27 3.66 -3.46
C ARG A 76 3.11 4.17 -2.63
N MET A 77 2.23 3.26 -2.25
CA MET A 77 1.11 3.55 -1.36
C MET A 77 1.60 3.46 0.08
N ILE A 78 1.44 4.53 0.87
CA ILE A 78 1.80 4.54 2.28
C ILE A 78 0.52 4.56 3.11
N LEU A 79 0.37 3.58 4.00
CA LEU A 79 -0.70 3.54 4.99
C LEU A 79 -0.11 3.81 6.38
N ARG A 80 -0.70 4.73 7.13
CA ARG A 80 -0.34 5.06 8.52
C ARG A 80 -1.48 4.71 9.46
N PRO A 81 -1.76 3.41 9.67
CA PRO A 81 -2.90 3.02 10.47
C PRO A 81 -2.69 3.37 11.94
N ARG A 82 -3.77 3.73 12.63
CA ARG A 82 -3.73 3.89 14.10
C ARG A 82 -3.44 2.57 14.82
N ASP A 83 -3.92 1.46 14.25
CA ASP A 83 -3.76 0.10 14.76
C ASP A 83 -3.05 -0.77 13.71
N ILE A 84 -1.71 -0.74 13.75
CA ILE A 84 -0.87 -1.54 12.83
C ILE A 84 -1.11 -3.04 13.08
N GLY A 85 -1.16 -3.47 14.34
CA GLY A 85 -1.34 -4.88 14.69
C GLY A 85 -2.63 -5.46 14.12
N GLY A 86 -3.75 -4.73 14.23
CA GLY A 86 -5.01 -5.13 13.64
C GLY A 86 -4.98 -5.20 12.11
N VAL A 87 -4.29 -4.28 11.43
CA VAL A 87 -4.11 -4.34 9.96
C VAL A 87 -3.27 -5.55 9.57
N LEU A 88 -2.14 -5.78 10.24
CA LEU A 88 -1.26 -6.92 9.97
C LEU A 88 -1.98 -8.26 10.21
N HIS A 89 -2.78 -8.35 11.27
CA HIS A 89 -3.58 -9.54 11.54
C HIS A 89 -4.60 -9.82 10.43
N ARG A 90 -5.32 -8.79 9.94
CA ARG A 90 -6.26 -8.96 8.82
C ARG A 90 -5.54 -9.28 7.51
N LEU A 91 -4.36 -8.72 7.26
CA LEU A 91 -3.55 -9.11 6.09
C LEU A 91 -3.18 -10.58 6.12
N ALA A 92 -2.76 -11.10 7.29
CA ALA A 92 -2.47 -12.51 7.45
C ALA A 92 -3.71 -13.41 7.21
N GLN A 93 -4.91 -12.96 7.60
CA GLN A 93 -6.17 -13.66 7.30
C GLN A 93 -6.47 -13.71 5.79
N GLU A 94 -6.04 -12.72 5.02
CA GLU A 94 -6.10 -12.69 3.55
C GLU A 94 -4.95 -13.49 2.90
N GLY A 95 -4.10 -14.17 3.69
CA GLY A 95 -2.95 -14.92 3.20
C GLY A 95 -1.76 -14.04 2.77
N ILE A 96 -1.81 -12.74 3.09
CA ILE A 96 -0.74 -11.79 2.77
C ILE A 96 0.20 -11.70 3.97
N THR A 97 1.47 -12.00 3.75
CA THR A 97 2.53 -11.84 4.75
C THR A 97 3.43 -10.68 4.37
N PRO A 98 3.29 -9.51 5.02
CA PRO A 98 4.16 -8.38 4.75
C PRO A 98 5.62 -8.67 5.11
N GLN A 99 6.54 -8.14 4.31
CA GLN A 99 7.96 -8.15 4.59
C GLN A 99 8.32 -6.94 5.45
N THR A 100 9.12 -7.14 6.49
CA THR A 100 9.64 -6.03 7.28
C THR A 100 10.80 -5.35 6.55
N SER A 101 10.72 -4.04 6.37
CA SER A 101 11.80 -3.25 5.80
C SER A 101 12.89 -2.97 6.85
N PRO A 102 14.13 -2.65 6.42
CA PRO A 102 15.21 -2.25 7.34
C PRO A 102 14.88 -1.01 8.19
N TYR A 103 13.87 -0.24 7.81
CA TYR A 103 13.47 0.99 8.48
C TYR A 103 12.24 0.80 9.39
N GLY A 104 11.84 -0.44 9.66
CA GLY A 104 10.74 -0.77 10.56
C GLY A 104 9.35 -0.53 9.97
N SER A 105 9.21 -0.50 8.63
CA SER A 105 7.93 -0.51 7.94
C SER A 105 7.58 -1.91 7.42
N PHE A 106 6.32 -2.13 7.06
CA PHE A 106 5.87 -3.41 6.49
C PHE A 106 5.49 -3.21 5.03
N ILE A 107 6.06 -4.00 4.14
CA ILE A 107 5.89 -3.89 2.69
C ILE A 107 5.18 -5.13 2.17
N PHE A 108 4.18 -4.95 1.33
CA PHE A 108 3.49 -6.06 0.66
C PHE A 108 2.90 -5.58 -0.67
N ASP A 109 2.57 -6.52 -1.55
CA ASP A 109 1.82 -6.24 -2.76
C ASP A 109 0.37 -6.68 -2.58
N ASP A 110 -0.57 -5.84 -3.00
CA ASP A 110 -1.99 -6.16 -2.92
C ASP A 110 -2.45 -7.07 -4.07
N LEU A 111 -3.75 -7.40 -4.08
CA LEU A 111 -4.37 -8.24 -5.11
C LEU A 111 -4.33 -7.65 -6.53
N ASN A 112 -3.96 -6.37 -6.68
CA ASN A 112 -3.77 -5.68 -7.95
C ASN A 112 -2.28 -5.51 -8.30
N GLY A 113 -1.37 -6.08 -7.50
CA GLY A 113 0.08 -5.93 -7.67
C GLY A 113 0.60 -4.54 -7.31
N ILE A 114 -0.18 -3.73 -6.59
CA ILE A 114 0.25 -2.42 -6.12
C ILE A 114 1.08 -2.61 -4.85
N SER A 115 2.24 -1.97 -4.79
CA SER A 115 3.12 -2.04 -3.63
C SER A 115 2.70 -1.06 -2.54
N TRP A 116 2.49 -1.59 -1.34
CA TRP A 116 2.06 -0.88 -0.15
C TRP A 116 3.15 -0.90 0.92
N GLU A 117 3.24 0.19 1.67
CA GLU A 117 4.10 0.33 2.83
C GLU A 117 3.28 0.82 4.04
N ILE A 118 3.25 0.01 5.10
CA ILE A 118 2.60 0.35 6.36
C ILE A 118 3.64 0.96 7.28
N LYS A 119 3.40 2.19 7.72
CA LYS A 119 4.26 2.94 8.64
C LYS A 119 3.53 3.26 9.93
N SER A 120 4.29 3.29 11.03
CA SER A 120 3.83 3.94 12.25
C SER A 120 3.64 5.43 12.03
N GLY A 121 2.53 5.98 12.55
CA GLY A 121 2.35 7.43 12.69
C GLY A 121 3.25 8.05 13.77
N LEU A 122 3.85 7.22 14.62
CA LEU A 122 4.82 7.62 15.65
C LEU A 122 6.23 7.34 15.13
N SER A 123 6.91 8.39 14.68
CA SER A 123 8.33 8.32 14.31
C SER A 123 9.15 7.85 15.52
N GLY A 124 9.86 6.72 15.40
CA GLY A 124 10.84 6.26 16.37
C GLY A 124 10.44 5.07 17.26
N ILE A 125 9.23 4.53 17.13
CA ILE A 125 8.87 3.26 17.78
C ILE A 125 9.13 2.11 16.81
N VAL A 126 10.21 1.36 17.06
CA VAL A 126 10.42 0.04 16.46
C VAL A 126 9.43 -0.90 17.13
N TYR A 127 8.48 -1.43 16.38
CA TYR A 127 7.63 -2.51 16.87
C TYR A 127 8.44 -3.79 16.82
N ASP A 128 8.51 -4.52 17.94
CA ASP A 128 8.84 -5.93 17.92
C ASP A 128 7.90 -6.60 16.92
N ASN A 129 8.44 -7.38 15.98
CA ASN A 129 7.70 -7.97 14.88
C ASN A 129 6.49 -8.76 15.42
N PRO A 130 5.24 -8.25 15.32
CA PRO A 130 4.08 -8.93 15.89
C PRO A 130 3.72 -10.21 15.12
N LEU A 131 4.41 -10.47 13.99
CA LEU A 131 4.29 -11.70 13.21
C LEU A 131 5.18 -12.83 13.74
N ALA A 132 6.03 -12.60 14.74
CA ALA A 132 6.93 -13.61 15.30
C ALA A 132 6.18 -14.82 15.91
N ASP A 133 4.93 -14.62 16.33
CA ASP A 133 4.08 -15.67 16.91
C ASP A 133 3.10 -16.30 15.89
N ILE A 134 3.15 -15.89 14.61
CA ILE A 134 2.31 -16.48 13.56
C ILE A 134 3.04 -17.71 12.97
N PRO A 135 2.46 -18.93 13.07
CA PRO A 135 3.10 -20.14 12.55
C PRO A 135 3.40 -20.02 11.05
N GLY A 136 4.67 -20.17 10.67
CA GLY A 136 5.13 -20.15 9.27
C GLY A 136 5.85 -18.88 8.81
N ILE A 137 5.95 -17.85 9.66
CA ILE A 137 6.71 -16.62 9.36
C ILE A 137 8.04 -16.65 10.12
N THR A 138 9.08 -17.19 9.50
CA THR A 138 10.44 -17.11 10.05
C THR A 138 11.07 -15.77 9.68
N PRO A 139 11.56 -14.97 10.63
CA PRO A 139 12.46 -13.87 10.30
C PRO A 139 13.69 -14.45 9.59
N ARG A 140 14.09 -13.87 8.45
CA ARG A 140 15.41 -14.18 7.88
C ARG A 140 16.47 -13.61 8.82
N ALA A 141 17.34 -14.49 9.32
CA ALA A 141 18.54 -14.09 10.02
C ALA A 141 19.44 -13.28 9.07
N SER A 142 19.95 -12.17 9.58
CA SER A 142 20.97 -11.31 8.96
C SER A 142 22.24 -12.09 8.63
#